data_AF-A0A4Y1ZCW1-F1
#
_entry.id   AF-A0A4Y1ZCW1-F1
#
_cell.length_a   1.000
_cell.length_b   1.000
_cell.length_c   1.000
_cell.angle_alpha   90.00
_cell.angle_beta   90.00
_cell.angle_gamma   90.00
#
_symmetry.space_group_name_H-M   'P 1'
#
loop_
_entity.id
_entity.type
_entity.pdbx_description
1 polymer ?
#
loop_
_entity_poly.entity_id
_entity_poly.type
_entity_poly.pdbx_seq_one_letter_code
_entity_poly.pdbx_strand_id
1 'polypeptide(L)'
;MRLLFVCLGNICRSPMAEAVMRAKIAAIGLDQKITVDSAGTGNWHVGEPPHQGTQRELKKRQSPTIRFVRGRSRPMIFKPLT
;
A
#
# COMPACT_ATOMS: atom_id res chain seq x y z
N MET A 1 -4.96 0.75 -15.81
CA MET A 1 -4.37 1.92 -15.13
C MET A 1 -3.62 1.47 -13.88
N ARG A 2 -2.50 2.10 -13.53
CA ARG A 2 -1.68 1.74 -12.36
C ARG A 2 -1.57 2.92 -11.40
N LEU A 3 -1.86 2.71 -10.12
CA LEU A 3 -1.74 3.72 -9.06
C LEU A 3 -0.65 3.32 -8.07
N LEU A 4 0.26 4.24 -7.77
CA LEU A 4 1.36 4.02 -6.82
C LEU A 4 1.29 5.06 -5.70
N PHE A 5 1.11 4.61 -4.45
CA PHE A 5 1.20 5.48 -3.28
C PHE A 5 2.62 5.52 -2.73
N VAL A 6 3.12 6.72 -2.43
CA VAL A 6 4.51 6.94 -2.02
C VAL A 6 4.54 7.68 -0.69
N CYS A 7 5.37 7.21 0.24
CA CYS A 7 5.71 7.98 1.44
C CYS A 7 7.19 7.77 1.77
N LEU A 8 7.65 8.24 2.93
CA LEU A 8 9.06 8.10 3.32
C LEU A 8 9.49 6.63 3.49
N GLY A 9 8.88 5.90 4.44
CA GLY A 9 9.37 4.57 4.84
C GLY A 9 8.53 3.37 4.38
N ASN A 10 7.44 3.59 3.65
CA ASN A 10 6.51 2.54 3.20
C ASN A 10 5.99 1.58 4.28
N ILE A 11 5.83 2.08 5.52
CA ILE A 11 5.25 1.30 6.62
C ILE A 11 3.97 1.91 7.20
N CYS A 12 3.81 3.24 7.21
CA CYS A 12 2.65 3.88 7.84
C CYS A 12 1.58 4.29 6.82
N ARG A 13 1.87 5.36 6.05
CA ARG A 13 0.90 6.09 5.23
C ARG A 13 0.60 5.42 3.89
N SER A 14 1.63 5.10 3.09
CA SER A 14 1.42 4.52 1.76
C SER A 14 0.81 3.10 1.79
N PRO A 15 1.14 2.20 2.74
CA PRO A 15 0.43 0.92 2.86
C PRO A 15 -1.05 1.09 3.27
N MET A 16 -1.35 2.10 4.10
CA MET A 16 -2.74 2.40 4.48
C MET A 16 -3.55 2.87 3.27
N ALA A 17 -2.98 3.78 2.47
CA ALA A 17 -3.63 4.29 1.27
C ALA A 17 -3.86 3.17 0.23
N GLU A 18 -2.88 2.30 0.02
CA GLU A 18 -3.04 1.13 -0.85
C GLU A 18 -4.19 0.23 -0.40
N ALA A 19 -4.24 -0.10 0.90
CA ALA A 19 -5.27 -0.97 1.47
C ALA A 19 -6.68 -0.39 1.24
N VAL A 20 -6.87 0.89 1.58
CA VAL A 20 -8.15 1.60 1.45
C VAL A 20 -8.55 1.75 -0.02
N MET A 21 -7.61 2.12 -0.89
CA MET A 21 -7.91 2.33 -2.30
C MET A 21 -8.27 1.03 -3.01
N ARG A 22 -7.55 -0.06 -2.72
CA ARG A 22 -7.84 -1.40 -3.25
C ARG A 22 -9.25 -1.84 -2.90
N ALA A 23 -9.68 -1.65 -1.64
CA ALA A 23 -11.04 -1.98 -1.22
C ALA A 23 -12.10 -1.12 -1.92
N LYS A 24 -11.85 0.19 -2.09
CA LYS A 24 -12.76 1.10 -2.82
C LYS A 24 -12.91 0.72 -4.29
N ILE A 25 -11.81 0.37 -4.96
CA ILE A 25 -11.80 -0.05 -6.38
C ILE A 25 -12.57 -1.37 -6.55
N ALA A 26 -12.37 -2.33 -5.63
CA ALA A 26 -13.10 -3.59 -5.65
C ALA A 26 -14.61 -3.37 -5.44
N ALA A 27 -15.00 -2.47 -4.53
CA ALA A 27 -16.41 -2.16 -4.26
C ALA A 27 -17.16 -1.57 -5.47
N ILE A 28 -16.45 -0.99 -6.43
CA ILE A 28 -17.02 -0.44 -7.68
C ILE A 28 -16.74 -1.34 -8.90
N GLY A 29 -16.22 -2.56 -8.70
CA GLY A 29 -16.00 -3.54 -9.78
C GLY A 29 -14.91 -3.15 -10.79
N LEU A 30 -13.93 -2.34 -10.39
CA LEU A 30 -12.83 -1.89 -11.26
C LEU A 30 -11.48 -2.55 -10.97
N ASP A 31 -11.44 -3.57 -10.13
CA ASP A 31 -10.22 -4.29 -9.71
C ASP A 31 -9.48 -4.98 -10.86
N GLN A 32 -10.19 -5.32 -11.94
CA GLN A 32 -9.59 -5.86 -13.17
C GLN A 32 -8.95 -4.79 -14.06
N LYS A 33 -9.30 -3.50 -13.87
CA LYS A 33 -8.83 -2.38 -14.71
C LYS A 33 -7.81 -1.50 -14.01
N ILE A 34 -7.84 -1.46 -12.68
CA ILE A 34 -7.01 -0.58 -11.86
C ILE A 34 -6.22 -1.41 -10.85
N THR A 35 -4.90 -1.43 -10.99
CA THR A 35 -4.00 -2.03 -10.01
C THR A 35 -3.43 -0.97 -9.09
N VAL A 36 -3.33 -1.27 -7.80
CA VAL A 36 -2.78 -0.38 -6.76
C VAL A 36 -1.57 -1.03 -6.10
N ASP A 37 -0.56 -0.22 -5.81
CA ASP A 37 0.67 -0.61 -5.12
C ASP A 37 1.18 0.56 -4.26
N SER A 38 2.16 0.32 -3.39
CA SER A 38 2.82 1.34 -2.58
C SER A 38 4.35 1.17 -2.52
N ALA A 39 5.07 2.26 -2.28
CA ALA A 39 6.53 2.29 -2.14
C ALA A 39 7.00 3.38 -1.18
N GLY A 40 8.29 3.34 -0.84
CA GLY A 40 8.99 4.27 0.06
C GLY A 40 10.08 5.04 -0.66
N THR A 41 10.30 6.31 -0.36
CA THR A 41 11.47 7.05 -0.87
C THR A 41 12.76 6.60 -0.18
N GLY A 42 12.67 6.07 1.03
CA GLY A 42 13.78 5.46 1.76
C GLY A 42 13.73 3.94 1.80
N ASN A 43 14.81 3.35 2.31
CA ASN A 43 15.03 1.90 2.35
C ASN A 43 15.22 1.33 3.78
N TRP A 44 14.91 2.10 4.83
CA TRP A 44 15.13 1.67 6.22
C TRP A 44 14.30 0.47 6.65
N HIS A 45 13.11 0.29 6.06
CA HIS A 45 12.14 -0.71 6.49
C HIS A 45 11.94 -1.82 5.46
N VAL A 46 12.84 -1.99 4.50
CA VAL A 46 12.62 -2.94 3.40
C VAL A 46 12.39 -4.34 3.94
N GLY A 47 11.30 -4.99 3.49
CA GLY A 47 10.92 -6.32 3.97
C GLY A 47 10.06 -6.33 5.24
N GLU A 48 9.92 -5.20 5.94
CA GLU A 48 9.10 -5.08 7.14
C GLU A 48 7.60 -4.99 6.82
N PRO A 49 6.72 -5.47 7.72
CA PRO A 49 5.29 -5.27 7.58
C PRO A 49 4.90 -3.79 7.82
N PRO A 50 3.66 -3.39 7.45
CA PRO A 50 3.13 -2.09 7.82
C PRO A 50 3.21 -1.84 9.34
N HIS A 51 3.42 -0.59 9.74
CA HIS A 51 3.56 -0.17 11.13
C HIS A 51 2.34 -0.61 11.96
N GLN A 52 2.56 -1.03 13.20
CA GLN A 52 1.51 -1.58 14.06
C GLN A 52 0.29 -0.65 14.22
N GLY A 53 0.52 0.67 14.29
CA GLY A 53 -0.56 1.67 14.30
C GLY A 53 -1.44 1.60 13.05
N THR A 54 -0.84 1.53 11.86
CA THR A 54 -1.57 1.34 10.60
C THR A 54 -2.35 0.03 10.61
N GLN A 55 -1.73 -1.04 11.11
CA GLN A 55 -2.42 -2.34 11.21
C GLN A 55 -3.66 -2.27 12.10
N ARG A 56 -3.52 -1.65 13.29
CA ARG A 56 -4.60 -1.47 14.25
C ARG A 56 -5.74 -0.64 13.66
N GLU A 57 -5.42 0.47 13.00
CA GLU A 57 -6.44 1.34 12.40
C GLU A 57 -7.19 0.67 11.24
N LEU A 58 -6.50 -0.09 10.39
CA LEU A 58 -7.14 -0.85 9.31
C LEU A 58 -8.05 -1.97 9.86
N LYS A 59 -7.65 -2.64 10.95
CA LYS A 59 -8.49 -3.64 11.63
C LYS A 59 -9.74 -3.02 12.25
N LYS A 60 -9.61 -1.89 12.95
CA LYS A 60 -10.74 -1.19 13.59
C LYS A 60 -11.82 -0.79 12.60
N ARG A 61 -11.42 -0.35 11.40
CA ARG A 61 -12.33 0.16 10.38
C ARG A 61 -13.07 -0.94 9.61
N GLN A 62 -12.98 -2.21 10.05
CA GLN A 62 -13.75 -3.38 9.60
C GLN A 62 -14.23 -3.30 8.15
N SER A 63 -13.29 -3.21 7.20
CA SER A 63 -13.64 -3.54 5.82
C SER A 63 -13.27 -5.01 5.62
N PRO A 64 -14.22 -5.96 5.60
CA PRO A 64 -13.95 -7.36 5.29
C PRO A 64 -13.25 -7.54 3.93
N THR A 65 -13.27 -6.49 3.10
CA THR A 65 -12.60 -6.38 1.79
C THR A 65 -11.18 -5.83 1.85
N ILE A 66 -10.77 -5.15 2.93
CA ILE A 66 -9.36 -4.77 3.13
C ILE A 66 -8.60 -6.04 3.52
N ARG A 67 -8.27 -6.86 2.51
CA ARG A 67 -7.16 -7.79 2.65
C ARG A 67 -5.96 -6.96 3.05
N PHE A 68 -5.42 -7.24 4.22
CA PHE A 68 -4.13 -6.69 4.63
C PHE A 68 -3.21 -6.77 3.43
N VAL A 69 -2.70 -5.61 3.02
CA VAL A 69 -1.66 -5.57 2.01
C VAL A 69 -0.51 -6.38 2.62
N ARG A 70 -0.31 -7.61 2.15
CA ARG A 70 0.85 -8.44 2.51
C ARG A 70 2.14 -7.85 1.92
N GLY A 71 2.04 -6.71 1.24
CA GLY A 71 3.15 -5.90 0.78
C GLY A 71 4.04 -5.59 1.96
N ARG A 72 5.27 -6.09 1.87
CA ARG A 72 6.37 -5.67 2.70
C ARG A 72 6.86 -4.33 2.17
N SER A 73 7.38 -3.49 3.07
CA SER A 73 7.95 -2.22 2.68
C SER A 73 9.03 -2.43 1.61
N ARG A 74 9.00 -1.58 0.58
CA ARG A 74 9.93 -1.62 -0.54
C ARG A 74 10.31 -0.20 -0.96
N PRO A 75 11.54 0.02 -1.42
CA PRO A 75 11.92 1.32 -1.91
C PRO A 75 11.28 1.56 -3.28
N MET A 76 11.08 2.82 -3.61
CA MET A 76 10.86 3.24 -4.98
C MET A 76 12.18 3.05 -5.70
N ILE A 77 12.24 2.04 -6.57
CA ILE A 77 13.39 1.85 -7.44
C ILE A 77 13.25 2.87 -8.58
N PHE A 78 13.97 3.99 -8.47
CA PHE A 78 14.29 4.78 -9.64
C PHE A 78 15.29 3.97 -10.46
N LYS A 79 14.82 3.24 -11.47
CA LYS A 79 15.73 2.80 -12.52
C LYS A 79 16.24 4.06 -13.20
N PRO A 80 17.56 4.29 -13.28
CA PRO A 80 18.07 5.37 -14.11
C PRO A 80 17.55 5.14 -15.54
N LEU A 81 17.19 6.23 -16.22
CA LEU A 81 16.85 6.24 -17.65
C LEU A 81 18.16 6.05 -18.45
N THR A 82 18.79 4.89 -18.32
CA THR A 82 19.88 4.44 -19.19
C THR A 82 19.34 3.49 -20.22
#